data_AF-A0A385MWY9-F1
#
_entry.id   AF-A0A385MWY9-F1
#
_cell.length_a   1.000
_cell.length_b   1.000
_cell.length_c   1.000
_cell.angle_alpha   90.00
_cell.angle_beta   90.00
_cell.angle_gamma   90.00
#
_symmetry.space_group_name_H-M   'P 1'
#
loop_
_entity.id
_entity.type
_entity.pdbx_description
1 polymer ?
#
loop_
_entity_poly.entity_id
_entity_poly.type
_entity_poly.pdbx_seq_one_letter_code
_entity_poly.pdbx_strand_id
1 'polypeptide(L)' 'MNNATSSTSKLDLADKRSASIAKALGLVAILGEASKSPDALTDKDMSSALWAIEDILREAADADHALETE' A
#
# COMPACT_ATOMS: atom_id res chain seq x y z
N MET A 1 25.84 -11.33 21.29
CA MET A 1 24.44 -11.83 21.32
C MET A 1 23.60 -11.03 20.31
N ASN A 2 23.93 -11.01 19.01
CA ASN A 2 23.48 -9.92 18.12
C ASN A 2 22.47 -10.35 17.03
N ASN A 3 21.95 -11.59 17.05
CA ASN A 3 21.21 -12.15 15.91
C ASN A 3 19.68 -12.07 16.03
N ALA A 4 19.15 -11.77 17.23
CA ALA A 4 17.70 -11.78 17.46
C ALA A 4 16.99 -10.49 17.02
N THR A 5 17.68 -9.35 17.01
CA THR A 5 17.08 -8.04 16.67
C THR A 5 16.94 -7.84 15.15
N SER A 6 17.83 -8.41 14.34
CA SER A 6 17.80 -8.28 12.87
C SER A 6 16.67 -9.09 12.24
N SER A 7 16.36 -10.29 12.77
CA SER A 7 15.27 -11.10 12.26
C SER A 7 13.89 -10.52 12.53
N THR A 8 13.71 -9.76 13.61
CA THR A 8 12.46 -9.04 13.90
C THR A 8 12.25 -7.89 12.92
N SER A 9 13.28 -7.09 12.62
CA SER A 9 13.21 -5.96 11.67
C SER A 9 12.76 -6.39 10.26
N LYS A 10 13.35 -7.46 9.72
CA LYS A 10 13.00 -7.98 8.39
C LYS A 10 11.56 -8.48 8.33
N LEU A 11 11.09 -9.12 9.39
CA LEU A 11 9.70 -9.58 9.46
C LEU A 11 8.74 -8.39 9.50
N ASP A 12 9.04 -7.37 10.32
CA ASP A 12 8.22 -6.15 10.44
C ASP A 12 8.12 -5.38 9.12
N LEU A 13 9.22 -5.28 8.36
CA LEU A 13 9.23 -4.64 7.04
C LEU A 13 8.45 -5.44 5.98
N ALA A 14 8.53 -6.77 6.01
CA ALA A 14 7.76 -7.64 5.12
C ALA A 14 6.25 -7.54 5.41
N ASP A 15 5.87 -7.46 6.68
CA ASP A 15 4.50 -7.23 7.11
C ASP A 15 4.00 -5.85 6.66
N LYS A 16 4.83 -4.80 6.82
CA LYS A 16 4.52 -3.45 6.33
C LYS A 16 4.28 -3.43 4.82
N ARG A 17 5.19 -4.01 4.02
CA ARG A 17 5.05 -4.11 2.56
C ARG A 17 3.73 -4.81 2.19
N SER A 18 3.44 -5.95 2.82
CA SER A 18 2.25 -6.74 2.55
C SER A 18 0.95 -5.99 2.91
N ALA A 19 0.95 -5.27 4.04
CA ALA A 19 -0.18 -4.46 4.49
C ALA A 19 -0.45 -3.28 3.54
N SER A 20 0.58 -2.55 3.10
CA SER A 20 0.43 -1.45 2.14
C SER A 20 -0.09 -1.95 0.79
N ILE A 21 0.44 -3.06 0.25
CA ILE A 21 -0.06 -3.66 -0.99
C ILE A 21 -1.55 -4.06 -0.85
N ALA A 22 -1.92 -4.74 0.23
CA ALA A 22 -3.31 -5.14 0.47
C ALA A 22 -4.25 -3.94 0.54
N LYS A 23 -3.82 -2.84 1.16
CA LYS A 23 -4.59 -1.60 1.25
C LYS A 23 -4.79 -0.94 -0.11
N ALA A 24 -3.74 -0.88 -0.94
CA ALA A 24 -3.83 -0.35 -2.31
C ALA A 24 -4.79 -1.18 -3.16
N LEU A 25 -4.69 -2.52 -3.12
CA LEU A 25 -5.61 -3.42 -3.84
C LEU A 25 -7.05 -3.26 -3.36
N GLY A 26 -7.28 -3.08 -2.06
CA GLY A 26 -8.61 -2.82 -1.50
C GLY A 26 -9.22 -1.52 -2.04
N LEU A 27 -8.45 -0.43 -2.09
CA LEU A 27 -8.89 0.85 -2.67
C LEU A 27 -9.20 0.73 -4.17
N VAL A 28 -8.35 0.03 -4.94
CA VAL A 28 -8.59 -0.23 -6.37
C VAL A 28 -9.89 -1.02 -6.57
N ALA A 29 -10.15 -2.04 -5.75
CA ALA A 29 -11.39 -2.82 -5.82
C ALA A 29 -12.62 -1.95 -5.54
N ILE A 30 -12.58 -1.12 -4.49
CA ILE A 30 -13.67 -0.19 -4.15
C ILE A 30 -13.93 0.80 -5.29
N LEU A 31 -12.88 1.40 -5.86
CA LEU A 31 -13.00 2.31 -7.01
C LEU A 31 -13.55 1.59 -8.24
N GLY A 32 -13.13 0.35 -8.50
CA GLY A 32 -13.63 -0.46 -9.59
C GLY A 32 -15.13 -0.72 -9.46
N GLU A 33 -15.62 -1.07 -8.26
CA GLU A 33 -17.05 -1.25 -8.01
C GLU A 33 -17.83 0.07 -8.13
N ALA A 34 -17.31 1.16 -7.55
CA ALA A 34 -17.95 2.47 -7.62
C ALA A 34 -18.01 3.02 -9.05
N SER A 35 -17.03 2.70 -9.90
CA SER A 35 -17.02 3.12 -11.32
C SER A 35 -18.15 2.51 -12.16
N LYS A 36 -18.77 1.41 -11.70
CA LYS A 36 -19.95 0.81 -12.33
C LYS A 36 -21.22 1.64 -12.13
N SER A 37 -21.20 2.59 -11.20
CA SER A 37 -22.27 3.54 -10.92
C SER A 37 -21.76 4.96 -11.16
N PRO A 38 -21.90 5.52 -12.37
CA PRO A 38 -21.25 6.77 -12.76
C PRO A 38 -21.66 8.00 -11.91
N ASP A 39 -22.79 7.95 -11.20
CA ASP A 39 -23.23 8.99 -10.28
C ASP A 39 -22.60 8.88 -8.87
N ALA A 40 -21.82 7.83 -8.60
CA ALA A 40 -21.32 7.51 -7.26
C ALA A 40 -19.95 8.14 -6.92
N LEU A 41 -19.19 8.58 -7.93
CA LEU A 41 -17.87 9.18 -7.74
C LEU A 41 -17.73 10.44 -8.58
N THR A 42 -17.36 11.54 -7.94
CA THR A 42 -16.96 12.76 -8.67
C THR A 42 -15.53 12.62 -9.18
N ASP A 43 -15.16 13.43 -10.17
CA ASP A 43 -13.76 13.52 -10.64
C ASP A 43 -12.78 13.86 -9.50
N LYS A 44 -13.23 14.65 -8.53
CA LYS A 44 -12.46 14.98 -7.32
C LYS A 44 -12.26 13.75 -6.44
N ASP A 45 -13.28 12.92 -6.27
CA ASP A 45 -13.18 11.69 -5.48
C ASP A 45 -12.25 10.69 -6.15
N MET A 46 -12.38 10.53 -7.48
CA MET A 46 -11.50 9.68 -8.27
C MET A 46 -10.04 10.13 -8.18
N SER A 47 -9.77 11.43 -8.38
CA SER A 47 -8.42 11.98 -8.25
C SER A 47 -7.87 11.76 -6.84
N SER A 48 -8.64 12.05 -5.79
CA SER A 48 -8.22 11.88 -4.40
C SER A 48 -7.87 10.42 -4.09
N ALA A 49 -8.64 9.47 -4.61
CA ALA A 49 -8.40 8.07 -4.41
C ALA A 49 -7.16 7.58 -5.17
N LEU A 50 -6.90 8.10 -6.37
CA LEU A 50 -5.68 7.81 -7.12
C LEU A 50 -4.42 8.30 -6.38
N TRP A 51 -4.45 9.52 -5.83
CA TRP A 51 -3.36 10.04 -4.99
C TRP A 51 -3.14 9.16 -3.76
N ALA A 52 -4.21 8.73 -3.10
CA ALA A 52 -4.11 7.83 -1.95
C ALA A 52 -3.48 6.47 -2.31
N ILE A 53 -3.84 5.90 -3.47
CA ILE A 53 -3.25 4.67 -3.97
C ILE A 53 -1.75 4.87 -4.26
N GLU A 54 -1.38 5.97 -4.91
CA GLU A 54 0.03 6.27 -5.20
C GLU A 54 0.88 6.37 -3.93
N ASP A 55 0.39 7.08 -2.90
CA ASP A 55 1.11 7.22 -1.64
C ASP A 55 1.29 5.88 -0.92
N ILE A 56 0.29 5.01 -0.95
CA ILE A 56 0.37 3.67 -0.34
C ILE A 56 1.35 2.78 -1.12
N LEU A 57 1.35 2.85 -2.46
CA LEU A 57 2.30 2.09 -3.28
C LEU A 57 3.74 2.56 -3.07
N ARG A 58 3.94 3.87 -2.87
CA ARG A 58 5.26 4.42 -2.50
C ARG A 58 5.73 3.86 -1.16
N GLU A 59 4.86 3.82 -0.15
CA GLU A 59 5.18 3.21 1.15
C GLU A 59 5.54 1.72 1.04
N ALA A 60 4.85 0.98 0.16
CA ALA A 60 5.17 -0.42 -0.10
C ALA A 60 6.55 -0.58 -0.78
N ALA A 61 6.86 0.29 -1.75
CA ALA A 61 8.15 0.29 -2.44
C ALA A 61 9.30 0.69 -1.50
N ASP A 62 9.08 1.65 -0.59
CA ASP A 62 10.07 2.04 0.42
C ASP A 62 10.35 0.87 1.39
N ALA A 63 9.33 0.12 1.78
CA ALA A 63 9.49 -1.07 2.63
C ALA A 63 10.20 -2.21 1.89
N ASP A 64 9.91 -2.41 0.61
CA ASP A 64 10.60 -3.38 -0.25
C ASP A 64 12.09 -3.02 -0.43
N HIS A 65 12.37 -1.74 -0.69
CA HIS A 65 13.74 -1.25 -0.79
C HIS A 65 14.51 -1.41 0.53
N ALA A 66 13.88 -1.10 1.66
CA ALA A 66 14.47 -1.32 2.98
C ALA A 66 14.85 -2.81 3.18
N LEU A 67 13.97 -3.74 2.80
CA LEU A 67 14.25 -5.19 2.87
C LEU A 67 15.43 -5.63 2.01
N GLU A 68 15.62 -5.03 0.82
CA GLU A 68 16.76 -5.34 -0.06
C GLU A 68 18.09 -4.81 0.50
N THR A 69 18.04 -3.72 1.27
CA THR A 69 19.23 -3.07 1.84
C THR A 69 19.65 -3.62 3.20
N GLU A 70 18.79 -4.39 3.88
CA GLU A 70 19.08 -5.12 5.14
C GLU A 70 19.62 -6.54 4.90
#